data_AF-A0A7V0WDC1-F1
#
_entry.id   AF-A0A7V0WDC1-F1
#
_cell.length_a   1.000
_cell.length_b   1.000
_cell.length_c   1.000
_cell.angle_alpha   90.00
_cell.angle_beta   90.00
_cell.angle_gamma   90.00
#
_symmetry.space_group_name_H-M   'P 1'
#
loop_
_entity.id
_entity.type
_entity.pdbx_description
1 polymer ?
#
loop_
_entity_poly.entity_id
_entity_poly.type
_entity_poly.pdbx_seq_one_letter_code
_entity_poly.pdbx_strand_id
1 'polypeptide(L)'
;MDISRIHKGHHAYPASLRRYFSDDAPETITVIGNLDILQNRSLAIFSSKKCPGSLIIKTYDFMKELRVSDITVISGFHSPMERECLNILLRGKQSVIICPARSIEGMRIKSEYKKPLEEGRLLFLSSFDKKQNRISSERADKRNHFVAAVSDELFVPYAEPDSKTETLCKKWIEQGKTVRTFDSEYTKNLFELGAKVTSTCKMSSCHQKSWSEID
;
A
#
# COMPACT_ATOMS: atom_id res chain seq x y z
N MET A 1 6.91 9.58 20.56
CA MET A 1 6.15 8.75 19.60
C MET A 1 6.56 7.33 19.90
N ASP A 2 5.60 6.54 20.36
CA ASP A 2 5.89 5.21 20.89
C ASP A 2 5.92 4.19 19.77
N ILE A 3 6.82 3.22 19.91
CA ILE A 3 6.90 2.06 19.04
C ILE A 3 6.10 0.95 19.71
N SER A 4 5.18 0.34 18.97
CA SER A 4 4.45 -0.83 19.46
C SER A 4 4.78 -2.04 18.60
N ARG A 5 4.82 -3.21 19.24
CA ARG A 5 4.92 -4.50 18.55
C ARG A 5 3.62 -5.24 18.70
N ILE A 6 3.10 -5.74 17.59
CA ILE A 6 1.82 -6.46 17.54
C ILE A 6 2.15 -7.89 17.18
N HIS A 7 1.91 -8.79 18.13
CA HIS A 7 2.08 -10.22 17.94
C HIS A 7 0.95 -10.78 17.07
N LYS A 8 1.21 -11.85 16.31
CA LYS A 8 0.23 -12.48 15.43
C LYS A 8 -1.10 -12.75 16.12
N GLY A 9 -1.09 -13.13 17.42
CA GLY A 9 -2.26 -13.42 18.24
C GLY A 9 -3.12 -12.22 18.66
N HIS A 10 -2.65 -10.99 18.45
CA HIS A 10 -3.37 -9.77 18.86
C HIS A 10 -4.50 -9.43 17.86
N HIS A 11 -5.62 -8.87 18.34
CA HIS A 11 -6.78 -8.55 17.49
C HIS A 11 -6.47 -7.51 16.41
N ALA A 12 -5.55 -6.59 16.69
CA ALA A 12 -5.10 -5.58 15.72
C ALA A 12 -4.08 -6.10 14.68
N TYR A 13 -3.70 -7.37 14.74
CA TYR A 13 -2.84 -7.97 13.71
C TYR A 13 -3.67 -8.21 12.44
N PRO A 14 -3.25 -7.72 11.25
CA PRO A 14 -4.03 -7.87 10.03
C PRO A 14 -4.33 -9.34 9.72
N ALA A 15 -5.61 -9.72 9.73
CA ALA A 15 -6.04 -11.08 9.41
C ALA A 15 -5.62 -11.52 7.99
N SER A 16 -5.48 -10.55 7.09
CA SER A 16 -4.99 -10.76 5.72
C SER A 16 -3.58 -11.35 5.67
N LEU A 17 -2.70 -11.00 6.61
CA LEU A 17 -1.35 -11.58 6.69
C LEU A 17 -1.40 -13.08 6.95
N ARG A 18 -2.26 -13.52 7.88
CA ARG A 18 -2.47 -14.95 8.14
C ARG A 18 -3.07 -15.65 6.93
N ARG A 19 -4.03 -15.01 6.25
CA ARG A 19 -4.68 -15.56 5.05
C ARG A 19 -3.70 -15.80 3.90
N TYR A 20 -2.80 -14.85 3.64
CA TYR A 20 -1.94 -14.90 2.44
C TYR A 20 -0.59 -15.55 2.68
N PHE A 21 -0.06 -15.53 3.91
CA PHE A 21 1.23 -16.13 4.23
C PHE A 21 1.14 -17.41 5.04
N SER A 22 0.00 -17.75 5.63
CA SER A 22 -0.15 -18.96 6.45
C SER A 22 0.98 -19.05 7.51
N ASP A 23 1.81 -20.09 7.45
CA ASP A 23 2.94 -20.33 8.36
C ASP A 23 4.11 -19.35 8.14
N ASP A 24 4.20 -18.72 6.97
CA ASP A 24 5.21 -17.70 6.66
C ASP A 24 4.83 -16.29 7.15
N ALA A 25 3.67 -16.14 7.82
CA ALA A 25 3.23 -14.86 8.35
C ALA A 25 4.19 -14.37 9.45
N PRO A 26 4.57 -13.08 9.46
CA PRO A 26 5.52 -12.57 10.45
C PRO A 26 4.93 -12.68 11.86
N GLU A 27 5.67 -13.32 12.78
CA GLU A 27 5.25 -13.48 14.18
C GLU A 27 4.90 -12.17 14.86
N THR A 28 5.63 -11.10 14.52
CA THR A 28 5.36 -9.74 14.99
C THR A 28 5.46 -8.74 13.87
N ILE A 29 4.65 -7.69 13.96
CA ILE A 29 4.79 -6.48 13.16
C ILE A 29 5.07 -5.32 14.10
N THR A 30 5.87 -4.37 13.65
CA THR A 30 6.20 -3.14 14.39
C THR A 30 5.44 -1.97 13.79
N VAL A 31 4.90 -1.11 14.66
CA VAL A 31 4.14 0.08 14.26
C VAL A 31 4.64 1.34 14.96
N ILE A 32 4.54 2.47 14.26
CA ILE A 32 4.69 3.84 14.81
C ILE A 32 3.57 4.70 14.24
N GLY A 33 2.70 5.23 15.10
CA GLY A 33 1.56 6.06 14.69
C GLY A 33 0.23 5.46 15.15
N ASN A 34 -0.86 5.92 14.53
CA ASN A 34 -2.21 5.48 14.89
C ASN A 34 -2.53 4.08 14.32
N LEU A 35 -2.77 3.12 15.21
CA LEU A 35 -3.03 1.73 14.82
C LEU A 35 -4.41 1.53 14.16
N ASP A 36 -5.37 2.38 14.47
CA ASP A 36 -6.74 2.28 13.95
C ASP A 36 -6.79 2.40 12.42
N ILE A 37 -5.76 3.01 11.82
CA ILE A 37 -5.58 3.11 10.36
C ILE A 37 -5.59 1.72 9.69
N LEU A 38 -5.18 0.65 10.39
CA LEU A 38 -5.21 -0.72 9.84
C LEU A 38 -6.63 -1.27 9.62
N GLN A 39 -7.65 -0.67 10.22
CA GLN A 39 -9.06 -1.06 10.04
C GLN A 39 -9.71 -0.40 8.83
N ASN A 40 -9.08 0.64 8.27
CA ASN A 40 -9.60 1.35 7.12
C ASN A 40 -9.45 0.51 5.85
N ARG A 41 -10.36 0.71 4.90
CA ARG A 41 -10.16 0.23 3.53
C ARG A 41 -8.88 0.82 2.96
N SER A 42 -8.07 -0.02 2.34
CA SER A 42 -6.71 0.33 1.94
C SER A 42 -6.37 -0.01 0.50
N LEU A 43 -5.62 0.88 -0.14
CA LEU A 43 -5.12 0.73 -1.50
C LEU A 43 -3.58 0.74 -1.49
N ALA A 44 -2.98 -0.37 -1.90
CA ALA A 44 -1.54 -0.45 -2.10
C ALA A 44 -1.12 0.28 -3.38
N ILE A 45 -0.02 1.03 -3.35
CA ILE A 45 0.57 1.61 -4.56
C ILE A 45 1.93 0.98 -4.84
N PHE A 46 2.09 0.45 -6.05
CA PHE A 46 3.36 -0.01 -6.58
C PHE A 46 3.62 0.58 -7.97
N SER A 47 4.85 1.00 -8.25
CA SER A 47 5.22 1.43 -9.61
C SER A 47 6.65 1.03 -9.94
N SER A 48 6.87 0.63 -11.19
CA SER A 48 8.23 0.49 -11.73
C SER A 48 8.99 1.82 -11.65
N LYS A 49 10.33 1.74 -11.67
CA LYS A 49 11.21 2.91 -11.57
C LYS A 49 11.01 3.91 -12.70
N LYS A 50 10.78 3.40 -13.91
CA LYS A 50 10.38 4.18 -15.08
C LYS A 50 8.86 4.18 -15.14
N CYS A 51 8.27 5.31 -15.54
CA CYS A 51 6.84 5.46 -15.77
C CYS A 51 6.64 6.36 -16.99
N PRO A 52 5.82 5.98 -17.98
CA PRO A 52 5.49 6.82 -19.12
C PRO A 52 4.88 8.17 -18.70
N GLY A 53 5.27 9.26 -19.36
CA GLY A 53 4.86 10.62 -18.98
C GLY A 53 3.34 10.82 -18.94
N SER A 54 2.59 10.21 -19.87
CA SER A 54 1.13 10.25 -19.88
C SER A 54 0.51 9.58 -18.65
N LEU A 55 1.14 8.51 -18.13
CA LEU A 55 0.70 7.82 -16.93
C LEU A 55 1.09 8.58 -15.65
N ILE A 56 2.21 9.31 -15.65
CA ILE A 56 2.59 10.18 -14.52
C ILE A 56 1.49 11.21 -14.24
N ILE A 57 1.01 11.90 -15.28
CA ILE A 57 -0.04 12.93 -15.14
C ILE A 57 -1.33 12.31 -14.59
N LYS A 58 -1.80 11.21 -15.20
CA LYS A 58 -2.98 10.46 -14.73
C LYS A 58 -2.82 10.01 -13.27
N THR A 59 -1.62 9.59 -12.88
CA THR A 59 -1.33 9.19 -11.49
C THR A 59 -1.45 10.37 -10.54
N TYR A 60 -0.93 11.55 -10.90
CA TYR A 60 -1.07 12.74 -10.06
C TYR A 60 -2.52 13.13 -9.84
N ASP A 61 -3.34 13.09 -10.88
CA ASP A 61 -4.76 13.40 -10.75
C ASP A 61 -5.48 12.37 -9.87
N PHE A 62 -5.19 11.08 -10.05
CA PHE A 62 -5.72 10.04 -9.18
C PHE A 62 -5.27 10.19 -7.71
N MET A 63 -4.02 10.59 -7.47
CA MET A 63 -3.55 10.87 -6.10
C MET A 63 -4.22 12.09 -5.48
N LYS A 64 -4.59 13.12 -6.27
CA LYS A 64 -5.37 14.25 -5.77
C LYS A 64 -6.79 13.85 -5.37
N GLU A 65 -7.39 12.89 -6.06
CA GLU A 65 -8.69 12.33 -5.67
C GLU A 65 -8.59 11.52 -4.37
N LEU A 66 -7.60 10.61 -4.28
CA LEU A 66 -7.35 9.85 -3.05
C LEU A 66 -7.01 10.76 -1.86
N ARG A 67 -6.39 11.90 -2.12
CA ARG A 67 -6.03 12.91 -1.09
C ARG A 67 -7.24 13.43 -0.29
N VAL A 68 -8.43 13.37 -0.89
CA VAL A 68 -9.68 13.86 -0.28
C VAL A 68 -10.68 12.73 -0.02
N SER A 69 -10.30 11.47 -0.24
CA SER A 69 -11.12 10.31 0.07
C SER A 69 -10.86 9.77 1.48
N ASP A 70 -11.63 8.76 1.86
CA ASP A 70 -11.52 7.98 3.09
C ASP A 70 -10.57 6.77 2.97
N ILE A 71 -9.94 6.60 1.80
CA ILE A 71 -9.14 5.42 1.49
C ILE A 71 -7.72 5.59 2.04
N THR A 72 -7.30 4.62 2.84
CA THR A 72 -5.92 4.57 3.33
C THR A 72 -4.98 4.14 2.21
N VAL A 73 -3.98 4.96 1.89
CA VAL A 73 -2.96 4.56 0.92
C VAL A 73 -1.80 3.89 1.63
N ILE A 74 -1.40 2.70 1.19
CA ILE A 74 -0.26 1.96 1.72
C ILE A 74 0.82 1.74 0.66
N SER A 75 2.07 2.04 0.97
CA SER A 75 3.22 1.70 0.11
C SER A 75 4.49 1.80 0.92
N GLY A 76 5.62 1.36 0.38
CA GLY A 76 6.92 1.76 0.92
C GLY A 76 7.53 2.97 0.24
N PHE A 77 6.92 3.50 -0.83
CA PHE A 77 7.30 4.76 -1.45
C PHE A 77 8.79 4.87 -1.85
N HIS A 78 9.28 3.86 -2.59
CA HIS A 78 10.68 3.76 -3.00
C HIS A 78 10.93 4.25 -4.43
N SER A 79 10.04 3.97 -5.38
CA SER A 79 10.23 4.40 -6.77
C SER A 79 9.99 5.91 -6.93
N PRO A 80 10.54 6.57 -7.97
CA PRO A 80 10.30 8.00 -8.19
C PRO A 80 8.81 8.35 -8.23
N MET A 81 8.02 7.56 -8.96
CA MET A 81 6.56 7.75 -9.04
C MET A 81 5.88 7.58 -7.68
N GLU A 82 6.24 6.54 -6.91
CA GLU A 82 5.64 6.35 -5.58
C GLU A 82 5.99 7.52 -4.64
N ARG A 83 7.23 8.05 -4.69
CA ARG A 83 7.63 9.21 -3.88
C ARG A 83 6.80 10.45 -4.21
N GLU A 84 6.51 10.68 -5.48
CA GLU A 84 5.62 11.78 -5.87
C GLU A 84 4.18 11.55 -5.41
N CYS A 85 3.68 10.31 -5.45
CA CYS A 85 2.39 9.98 -4.81
C CYS A 85 2.40 10.35 -3.32
N LEU A 86 3.44 9.97 -2.58
CA LEU A 86 3.57 10.31 -1.16
C LEU A 86 3.55 11.83 -0.95
N ASN A 87 4.28 12.59 -1.76
CA ASN A 87 4.31 14.06 -1.66
C ASN A 87 2.91 14.68 -1.81
N ILE A 88 2.09 14.17 -2.73
CA ILE A 88 0.71 14.63 -2.93
C ILE A 88 -0.17 14.23 -1.74
N LEU A 89 -0.07 12.97 -1.32
CA LEU A 89 -0.89 12.38 -0.25
C LEU A 89 -0.61 13.00 1.11
N LEU A 90 0.64 13.34 1.43
CA LEU A 90 0.99 13.99 2.70
C LEU A 90 0.42 15.40 2.84
N ARG A 91 -0.04 16.03 1.75
CA ARG A 91 -0.74 17.32 1.82
C ARG A 91 -2.24 17.14 2.10
N GLY A 92 -2.77 15.92 2.08
CA GLY A 92 -4.18 15.60 2.26
C GLY A 92 -4.61 15.37 3.70
N LYS A 93 -5.83 14.84 3.84
CA LYS A 93 -6.44 14.47 5.13
C LYS A 93 -6.57 12.96 5.31
N GLN A 94 -6.55 12.20 4.22
CA GLN A 94 -6.63 10.75 4.22
C GLN A 94 -5.43 10.14 4.95
N SER A 95 -5.65 8.92 5.45
CA SER A 95 -4.62 8.14 6.13
C SER A 95 -3.61 7.56 5.16
N VAL A 96 -2.36 7.48 5.59
CA VAL A 96 -1.26 6.90 4.82
C VAL A 96 -0.49 5.91 5.68
N ILE A 97 -0.18 4.74 5.13
CA ILE A 97 0.70 3.75 5.75
C ILE A 97 2.01 3.70 4.94
N ILE A 98 3.14 3.92 5.61
CA ILE A 98 4.48 3.79 5.03
C ILE A 98 5.11 2.49 5.52
N CYS A 99 5.55 1.64 4.59
CA CYS A 99 6.21 0.38 4.87
C CYS A 99 7.68 0.37 4.42
N PRO A 100 8.65 0.75 5.28
CA PRO A 100 10.07 0.68 4.93
C PRO A 100 10.54 -0.77 4.73
N ALA A 101 11.48 -0.97 3.81
CA ALA A 101 12.15 -2.27 3.61
C ALA A 101 13.25 -2.55 4.66
N ARG A 102 12.98 -2.19 5.92
CA ARG A 102 13.89 -2.27 7.07
C ARG A 102 13.10 -2.13 8.38
N SER A 103 13.76 -2.39 9.50
CA SER A 103 13.25 -2.05 10.82
C SER A 103 12.89 -0.55 10.93
N ILE A 104 11.81 -0.27 11.65
CA ILE A 104 11.42 1.09 12.06
C ILE A 104 11.84 1.41 13.50
N GLU A 105 12.32 0.41 14.24
CA GLU A 105 12.84 0.62 15.59
C GLU A 105 14.10 1.48 15.56
N GLY A 106 14.09 2.59 16.30
CA GLY A 106 15.20 3.55 16.31
C GLY A 106 15.34 4.35 15.00
N MET A 107 14.35 4.31 14.11
CA MET A 107 14.34 5.10 12.89
C MET A 107 14.16 6.59 13.22
N ARG A 108 15.02 7.45 12.67
CA ARG A 108 14.81 8.90 12.70
C ARG A 108 13.61 9.27 11.82
N ILE A 109 12.59 9.84 12.45
CA ILE A 109 11.42 10.39 11.76
C ILE A 109 11.79 11.76 11.14
N LYS A 110 11.56 11.90 9.84
CA LYS A 110 11.76 13.16 9.11
C LYS A 110 10.71 14.20 9.53
N SER A 111 11.04 15.48 9.39
CA SER A 111 10.13 16.60 9.71
C SER A 111 8.81 16.51 8.94
N GLU A 112 8.85 16.12 7.67
CA GLU A 112 7.68 15.96 6.79
C GLU A 112 6.64 14.95 7.31
N TYR A 113 7.04 14.02 8.18
CA TYR A 113 6.17 12.99 8.75
C TYR A 113 5.63 13.33 10.14
N LYS A 114 6.19 14.33 10.83
CA LYS A 114 5.83 14.63 12.22
C LYS A 114 4.37 15.08 12.34
N LYS A 115 3.97 16.09 11.56
CA LYS A 115 2.60 16.62 11.58
C LYS A 115 1.55 15.54 11.21
N PRO A 116 1.70 14.76 10.13
CA PRO A 116 0.79 13.64 9.84
C PRO A 116 0.68 12.58 10.95
N LEU A 117 1.77 12.31 11.68
CA LEU A 117 1.74 11.40 12.84
C LEU A 117 1.00 12.01 14.02
N GLU A 118 1.24 13.28 14.32
CA GLU A 118 0.54 14.04 15.37
C GLU A 118 -0.97 14.14 15.08
N GLU A 119 -1.34 14.30 13.80
CA GLU A 119 -2.72 14.29 13.32
C GLU A 119 -3.36 12.88 13.32
N GLY A 120 -2.61 11.83 13.70
CA GLY A 120 -3.13 10.46 13.78
C GLY A 120 -3.49 9.84 12.43
N ARG A 121 -2.97 10.39 11.31
CA ARG A 121 -3.27 9.94 9.94
C ARG A 121 -2.07 9.30 9.21
N LEU A 122 -0.92 9.17 9.88
CA LEU A 122 0.24 8.46 9.37
C LEU A 122 0.56 7.26 10.26
N LEU A 123 0.86 6.13 9.63
CA LEU A 123 1.33 4.91 10.29
C LEU A 123 2.60 4.42 9.58
N PHE A 124 3.68 4.21 10.31
CA PHE A 124 4.76 3.34 9.85
C PHE A 124 4.47 1.92 10.25
N LEU A 125 4.65 0.99 9.31
CA LEU A 125 4.42 -0.43 9.51
C LEU A 125 5.61 -1.22 8.97
N SER A 126 6.11 -2.20 9.73
CA SER A 126 7.24 -3.03 9.30
C SER A 126 7.15 -4.44 9.84
N SER A 127 7.48 -5.41 8.99
CA SER A 127 7.64 -6.83 9.33
C SER A 127 9.09 -7.23 9.57
N PHE A 128 10.01 -6.26 9.68
CA PHE A 128 11.45 -6.52 9.82
C PHE A 128 11.91 -6.35 11.27
N ASP A 129 12.76 -7.27 11.71
CA ASP A 129 13.34 -7.26 13.06
C ASP A 129 14.31 -6.08 13.25
N LYS A 130 14.50 -5.67 14.50
CA LYS A 130 15.43 -4.59 14.92
C LYS A 130 16.83 -4.64 14.30
N LYS A 131 17.35 -5.84 13.99
CA LYS A 131 18.69 -6.03 13.40
C LYS A 131 18.73 -5.71 11.90
N GLN A 132 17.59 -5.64 11.23
CA GLN A 132 17.46 -5.52 9.78
C GLN A 132 17.36 -4.04 9.36
N ASN A 133 18.42 -3.27 9.57
CA ASN A 133 18.42 -1.81 9.39
C ASN A 133 18.80 -1.33 7.97
N ARG A 134 19.39 -2.19 7.15
CA ARG A 134 19.84 -1.87 5.78
C ARG A 134 18.76 -2.21 4.75
N ILE A 135 18.50 -1.30 3.81
CA ILE A 135 17.61 -1.57 2.67
C ILE A 135 18.38 -2.42 1.65
N SER A 136 17.75 -3.47 1.13
CA SER A 136 18.25 -4.28 0.02
C SER A 136 17.12 -4.56 -0.97
N SER A 137 17.45 -5.02 -2.18
CA SER A 137 16.42 -5.41 -3.15
C SER A 137 15.57 -6.58 -2.64
N GLU A 138 16.17 -7.54 -1.93
CA GLU A 138 15.46 -8.70 -1.37
C GLU A 138 14.47 -8.26 -0.28
N ARG A 139 14.89 -7.34 0.61
CA ARG A 139 13.98 -6.78 1.63
C ARG A 139 12.89 -5.92 1.00
N ALA A 140 13.20 -5.18 -0.06
CA ALA A 140 12.19 -4.41 -0.77
C ALA A 140 11.12 -5.34 -1.38
N ASP A 141 11.52 -6.49 -1.90
CA ASP A 141 10.62 -7.51 -2.43
C ASP A 141 9.74 -8.13 -1.34
N LYS A 142 10.35 -8.59 -0.23
CA LYS A 142 9.62 -9.07 0.97
C LYS A 142 8.62 -8.03 1.48
N ARG A 143 9.04 -6.76 1.54
CA ARG A 143 8.17 -5.63 1.91
C ARG A 143 7.02 -5.46 0.93
N ASN A 144 7.24 -5.59 -0.37
CA ASN A 144 6.19 -5.43 -1.37
C ASN A 144 5.11 -6.50 -1.21
N HIS A 145 5.51 -7.76 -1.00
CA HIS A 145 4.58 -8.83 -0.66
C HIS A 145 3.85 -8.53 0.64
N PHE A 146 4.54 -8.05 1.68
CA PHE A 146 3.90 -7.65 2.93
C PHE A 146 2.84 -6.53 2.73
N VAL A 147 3.17 -5.47 1.99
CA VAL A 147 2.24 -4.38 1.67
C VAL A 147 1.01 -4.90 0.91
N ALA A 148 1.23 -5.73 -0.11
CA ALA A 148 0.15 -6.29 -0.90
C ALA A 148 -0.75 -7.23 -0.08
N ALA A 149 -0.18 -8.00 0.85
CA ALA A 149 -0.93 -8.83 1.78
C ALA A 149 -1.83 -7.99 2.69
N VAL A 150 -1.29 -6.93 3.28
CA VAL A 150 -2.01 -6.04 4.21
C VAL A 150 -3.14 -5.27 3.51
N SER A 151 -2.90 -4.76 2.30
CA SER A 151 -3.86 -3.91 1.57
C SER A 151 -5.14 -4.64 1.16
N ASP A 152 -6.22 -3.96 0.79
CA ASP A 152 -7.41 -4.61 0.19
C ASP A 152 -7.26 -4.79 -1.33
N GLU A 153 -6.80 -3.73 -1.99
CA GLU A 153 -6.59 -3.69 -3.44
C GLU A 153 -5.20 -3.13 -3.77
N LEU A 154 -4.70 -3.44 -4.95
CA LEU A 154 -3.45 -2.89 -5.48
C LEU A 154 -3.77 -1.92 -6.62
N PHE A 155 -3.13 -0.77 -6.62
CA PHE A 155 -3.08 0.15 -7.75
C PHE A 155 -1.65 0.24 -8.29
N VAL A 156 -1.52 -0.04 -9.59
CA VAL A 156 -0.25 -0.09 -10.28
C VAL A 156 -0.35 0.82 -11.50
N PRO A 157 0.06 2.10 -11.40
CA PRO A 157 -0.03 3.01 -12.53
C PRO A 157 0.77 2.50 -13.72
N TYR A 158 1.92 1.86 -13.46
CA TYR A 158 2.73 1.23 -14.50
C TYR A 158 3.64 0.13 -13.92
N ALA A 159 3.71 -0.98 -14.64
CA ALA A 159 4.71 -2.02 -14.45
C ALA A 159 5.41 -2.26 -15.79
N GLU A 160 6.72 -2.03 -15.83
CA GLU A 160 7.55 -2.38 -17.00
C GLU A 160 7.44 -3.89 -17.26
N PRO A 161 7.29 -4.33 -18.52
CA PRO A 161 7.30 -5.75 -18.86
C PRO A 161 8.55 -6.45 -18.34
N ASP A 162 8.40 -7.70 -17.90
CA ASP A 162 9.40 -8.56 -17.27
C ASP A 162 10.01 -7.98 -15.98
N SER A 163 9.38 -6.99 -15.37
CA SER A 163 9.86 -6.38 -14.14
C SER A 163 9.36 -7.09 -12.89
N LYS A 164 10.08 -6.87 -11.77
CA LYS A 164 9.66 -7.32 -10.43
C LYS A 164 8.27 -6.84 -10.05
N THR A 165 7.87 -5.64 -10.50
CA THR A 165 6.54 -5.10 -10.23
C THR A 165 5.46 -5.85 -11.00
N GLU A 166 5.73 -6.25 -12.25
CA GLU A 166 4.81 -7.10 -13.01
C GLU A 166 4.71 -8.50 -12.40
N THR A 167 5.85 -9.10 -12.04
CA THR A 167 5.88 -10.40 -11.34
C THR A 167 5.07 -10.37 -10.04
N LEU A 168 5.18 -9.26 -9.28
CA LEU A 168 4.36 -9.01 -8.10
C LEU A 168 2.87 -8.99 -8.45
N CYS A 169 2.48 -8.25 -9.51
CA CYS A 169 1.09 -8.19 -9.95
C CYS A 169 0.54 -9.57 -10.30
N LYS A 170 1.27 -10.33 -11.14
CA LYS A 170 0.89 -11.68 -11.54
C LYS A 170 0.59 -12.57 -10.33
N LYS A 171 1.53 -12.66 -9.40
CA LYS A 171 1.39 -13.48 -8.18
C LYS A 171 0.17 -13.08 -7.34
N TRP A 172 -0.07 -11.78 -7.16
CA TRP A 172 -1.20 -11.34 -6.34
C TRP A 172 -2.54 -11.49 -7.05
N ILE A 173 -2.61 -11.35 -8.37
CA ILE A 173 -3.82 -11.65 -9.13
C ILE A 173 -4.15 -13.14 -9.04
N GLU A 174 -3.16 -14.02 -9.20
CA GLU A 174 -3.32 -15.48 -9.03
C GLU A 174 -3.83 -15.86 -7.61
N GLN A 175 -3.48 -15.06 -6.60
CA GLN A 175 -3.98 -15.20 -5.23
C GLN A 175 -5.36 -14.53 -4.99
N GLY A 176 -6.02 -14.09 -6.06
CA GLY A 176 -7.36 -13.48 -6.01
C GLY A 176 -7.38 -12.01 -5.58
N LYS A 177 -6.23 -11.33 -5.56
CA LYS A 177 -6.16 -9.90 -5.24
C LYS A 177 -6.63 -9.08 -6.43
N THR A 178 -7.41 -8.03 -6.16
CA THR A 178 -7.75 -7.07 -7.21
C THR A 178 -6.58 -6.13 -7.43
N VAL A 179 -5.97 -6.22 -8.62
CA VAL A 179 -4.99 -5.25 -9.13
C VAL A 179 -5.71 -4.33 -10.12
N ARG A 180 -5.50 -3.02 -9.97
CA ARG A 180 -6.01 -2.00 -10.86
C ARG A 180 -4.92 -1.19 -11.54
N THR A 181 -5.20 -0.76 -12.76
CA THR A 181 -4.30 0.10 -13.53
C THR A 181 -5.10 1.05 -14.44
N PHE A 182 -4.43 1.97 -15.10
CA PHE A 182 -5.06 2.84 -16.08
C PHE A 182 -5.32 2.09 -17.38
N ASP A 183 -6.40 2.44 -18.07
CA ASP A 183 -6.60 2.07 -19.47
C ASP A 183 -5.64 2.89 -20.34
N SER A 184 -4.67 2.19 -20.95
CA SER A 184 -3.55 2.75 -21.68
C SER A 184 -2.84 1.68 -22.49
N GLU A 185 -2.16 2.08 -23.58
CA GLU A 185 -1.34 1.16 -24.37
C GLU A 185 -0.14 0.59 -23.59
N TYR A 186 0.34 1.33 -22.58
CA TYR A 186 1.50 0.96 -21.76
C TYR A 186 1.18 -0.07 -20.67
N THR A 187 -0.09 -0.42 -20.45
CA THR A 187 -0.54 -1.28 -19.35
C THR A 187 -1.24 -2.55 -19.85
N LYS A 188 -1.13 -2.84 -21.15
CA LYS A 188 -1.71 -4.05 -21.79
C LYS A 188 -1.26 -5.33 -21.10
N ASN A 189 0.02 -5.43 -20.77
CA ASN A 189 0.60 -6.54 -20.03
C ASN A 189 -0.10 -6.80 -18.69
N LEU A 190 -0.48 -5.73 -17.96
CA LEU A 190 -1.22 -5.88 -16.70
C LEU A 190 -2.64 -6.40 -16.93
N PHE A 191 -3.32 -5.99 -18.01
CA PHE A 191 -4.63 -6.51 -18.37
C PHE A 191 -4.59 -7.98 -18.79
N GLU A 192 -3.54 -8.40 -19.51
CA GLU A 192 -3.30 -9.81 -19.86
C GLU A 192 -3.12 -10.68 -18.60
N LEU A 193 -2.58 -10.12 -17.51
CA LEU A 193 -2.50 -10.78 -16.22
C LEU A 193 -3.82 -10.79 -15.43
N GLY A 194 -4.86 -10.07 -15.88
CA GLY A 194 -6.16 -9.97 -15.20
C GLY A 194 -6.36 -8.72 -14.35
N ALA A 195 -5.55 -7.68 -14.52
CA ALA A 195 -5.79 -6.39 -13.87
C ALA A 195 -7.11 -5.76 -14.36
N LYS A 196 -7.70 -4.91 -13.52
CA LYS A 196 -8.95 -4.19 -13.81
C LYS A 196 -8.67 -2.71 -14.05
N VAL A 197 -9.54 -2.06 -14.82
CA VAL A 197 -9.43 -0.61 -15.02
C VAL A 197 -9.73 0.12 -13.71
N THR A 198 -8.86 1.08 -13.35
CA THR A 198 -9.14 2.07 -12.30
C THR A 198 -10.19 3.04 -12.81
N SER A 199 -11.32 3.11 -12.10
CA SER A 199 -12.35 4.13 -12.31
C SER A 199 -12.36 5.07 -11.11
N THR A 200 -12.10 6.34 -11.37
CA THR A 200 -12.06 7.44 -10.40
C THR A 200 -13.37 7.57 -9.59
N CYS A 201 -14.51 7.24 -10.22
CA CYS A 201 -15.85 7.45 -9.64
C CYS A 201 -16.33 6.37 -8.65
N LYS A 202 -15.69 5.19 -8.57
CA LYS A 202 -16.26 4.01 -7.86
C LYS A 202 -15.57 3.63 -6.55
N MET A 203 -14.46 4.26 -6.19
CA MET A 203 -13.77 3.86 -4.97
C MET A 203 -14.49 4.36 -3.70
N SER A 204 -15.20 5.48 -3.80
CA SER A 204 -16.02 6.09 -2.72
C SER A 204 -17.43 5.49 -2.58
N SER A 205 -17.92 4.74 -3.57
CA SER A 205 -19.35 4.34 -3.65
C SER A 205 -19.65 2.90 -3.18
N CYS A 206 -18.68 2.18 -2.61
CA CYS A 206 -18.92 0.84 -2.06
C CYS A 206 -19.41 0.91 -0.59
N HIS A 207 -20.38 1.77 -0.32
CA HIS A 207 -20.93 2.05 1.02
C HIS A 207 -22.45 1.86 1.11
N GLN A 208 -23.09 1.18 0.15
CA GLN A 208 -24.56 1.15 0.14
C GLN A 208 -25.24 -0.12 -0.40
N LYS A 209 -24.56 -1.28 -0.43
CA LYS A 209 -25.22 -2.55 -0.79
C LYS A 209 -24.76 -3.74 0.06
N SER A 210 -25.09 -3.71 1.34
CA SER A 210 -25.56 -4.85 2.12
C SER A 210 -26.24 -4.27 3.36
N TRP A 211 -27.28 -4.89 3.89
CA TRP A 211 -28.26 -4.35 4.88
C TRP A 211 -29.48 -3.65 4.26
N SER A 212 -30.23 -4.39 3.44
CA SER A 212 -31.69 -4.29 3.34
C SER A 212 -32.19 -5.47 2.54
N GLU A 213 -32.34 -6.62 3.21
CA GLU A 213 -33.21 -7.74 2.82
C GLU A 213 -33.14 -8.83 3.91
N ILE A 214 -33.64 -8.47 5.10
CA ILE A 214 -34.33 -9.41 6.00
C ILE A 214 -35.47 -8.59 6.61
N ASP A 215 -36.62 -8.64 5.96
CA ASP A 215 -37.95 -8.51 6.55
C ASP A 215 -38.86 -9.50 5.82
#